data_AF-A0A965X6Q9-F1
#
_entry.id   AF-A0A965X6Q9-F1
#
_cell.length_a   1.000
_cell.length_b   1.000
_cell.length_c   1.000
_cell.angle_alpha   90.00
_cell.angle_beta   90.00
_cell.angle_gamma   90.00
#
_symmetry.space_group_name_H-M   'P 1'
#
loop_
_entity.id
_entity.type
_entity.pdbx_description
1 polymer ?
#
loop_
_entity_poly.entity_id
_entity_poly.type
_entity_poly.pdbx_seq_one_letter_code
_entity_poly.pdbx_strand_id
1 'polypeptide(L)'
;MRTYIQLNPRDNVAIAAQDIPKGTELSPGIVTLSDIPQGHKIALQAIPANDVIRRYGVVLGYAIEPIQKGQWINEHMLRLPMPPELDDMLWGVNLPADLPHAPVRTWLGYRNPEGGYAGTRNLLGIQTTVQCVQGVLDVAVERIRKELLPLYPHVDDVVALNHAYSCGVAIHAPEAKVPIRALRNLC
;
A
#
# COMPACT_ATOMS: atom_id res chain seq x y z
N MET A 1 -27.89 -2.74 -0.60
CA MET A 1 -26.52 -2.52 -0.12
C MET A 1 -26.04 -3.83 0.51
N ARG A 2 -24.79 -4.27 0.31
CA ARG A 2 -24.30 -5.53 0.92
C ARG A 2 -24.09 -5.31 2.42
N THR A 3 -24.77 -6.08 3.27
CA THR A 3 -24.69 -5.95 4.74
C THR A 3 -23.36 -6.46 5.30
N TYR A 4 -22.75 -7.44 4.63
CA TYR A 4 -21.44 -7.99 4.97
C TYR A 4 -20.65 -8.35 3.71
N ILE A 5 -19.35 -8.58 3.89
CA ILE A 5 -18.40 -8.91 2.82
C ILE A 5 -17.58 -10.14 3.24
N GLN A 6 -17.73 -11.23 2.48
CA GLN A 6 -16.81 -12.37 2.49
C GLN A 6 -15.80 -12.18 1.35
N LEU A 7 -14.51 -12.16 1.67
CA LEU A 7 -13.47 -11.79 0.68
C LEU A 7 -13.03 -12.97 -0.17
N ASN A 8 -12.96 -14.16 0.42
CA ASN A 8 -12.64 -15.40 -0.28
C ASN A 8 -13.74 -16.45 0.00
N PRO A 9 -14.15 -17.27 -0.99
CA PRO A 9 -15.12 -18.34 -0.77
C PRO A 9 -14.72 -19.35 0.32
N ARG A 10 -13.43 -19.49 0.61
CA ARG A 10 -12.91 -20.36 1.66
C ARG A 10 -13.00 -19.75 3.07
N ASP A 11 -13.29 -18.45 3.17
CA ASP A 11 -13.34 -17.77 4.46
C ASP A 11 -14.51 -18.27 5.30
N ASN A 12 -14.25 -18.53 6.58
CA ASN A 12 -15.29 -18.89 7.55
C ASN A 12 -15.75 -17.69 8.39
N VAL A 13 -15.25 -16.49 8.06
CA VAL A 13 -15.71 -15.22 8.60
C VAL A 13 -16.01 -14.23 7.48
N ALA A 14 -16.85 -13.25 7.79
CA ALA A 14 -17.09 -12.08 6.96
C ALA A 14 -16.88 -10.79 7.75
N ILE A 15 -16.84 -9.66 7.04
CA ILE A 15 -16.76 -8.32 7.63
C ILE A 15 -18.09 -7.61 7.51
N ALA A 16 -18.56 -7.02 8.60
CA ALA A 16 -19.73 -6.15 8.61
C ALA A 16 -19.46 -4.89 7.77
N ALA A 17 -20.27 -4.64 6.74
CA ALA A 17 -20.12 -3.46 5.88
C ALA A 17 -20.75 -2.20 6.48
N GLN A 18 -21.54 -2.37 7.54
CA GLN A 18 -22.25 -1.36 8.32
C GLN A 18 -22.50 -1.94 9.72
N ASP A 19 -23.07 -1.16 10.64
CA ASP A 19 -23.57 -1.70 11.91
C ASP A 19 -24.72 -2.67 11.65
N ILE A 20 -24.69 -3.83 12.32
CA ILE A 20 -25.65 -4.90 12.15
C ILE A 20 -26.27 -5.20 13.51
N PRO A 21 -27.57 -4.95 13.71
CA PRO A 21 -28.25 -5.28 14.95
C PRO A 21 -28.28 -6.79 15.22
N LYS A 22 -28.38 -7.16 16.48
CA LYS A 22 -28.69 -8.53 16.92
C LYS A 22 -29.99 -9.04 16.28
N GLY A 23 -30.00 -10.32 15.91
CA GLY A 23 -31.17 -10.97 15.32
C GLY A 23 -31.34 -10.72 13.82
N THR A 24 -30.38 -10.04 13.18
CA THR A 24 -30.41 -9.81 11.73
C THR A 24 -30.02 -11.08 11.00
N GLU A 25 -30.87 -11.54 10.07
CA GLU A 25 -30.52 -12.64 9.16
C GLU A 25 -29.65 -12.13 8.00
N LEU A 26 -28.42 -12.62 7.91
CA LEU A 26 -27.44 -12.22 6.90
C LEU A 26 -27.56 -13.04 5.62
N SER A 27 -27.86 -14.33 5.78
CA SER A 27 -28.14 -15.30 4.72
C SER A 27 -28.91 -16.46 5.33
N PRO A 28 -29.52 -17.36 4.52
CA PRO A 28 -30.28 -18.49 5.06
C PRO A 28 -29.52 -19.25 6.17
N GLY A 29 -30.02 -19.14 7.40
CA GLY A 29 -29.46 -19.80 8.57
C GLY A 29 -28.19 -19.17 9.17
N ILE A 30 -27.84 -17.91 8.84
CA ILE A 30 -26.86 -17.09 9.57
C ILE A 30 -27.63 -15.90 10.17
N VAL A 31 -27.81 -15.91 11.50
CA VAL A 31 -28.45 -14.82 12.24
C VAL A 31 -27.46 -14.27 13.26
N THR A 32 -27.35 -12.95 13.36
CA THR A 32 -26.43 -12.31 14.31
C THR A 32 -26.85 -12.53 15.75
N LEU A 33 -25.88 -12.91 16.61
CA LEU A 33 -26.15 -13.22 18.02
C LEU A 33 -26.01 -11.99 18.95
N SER A 34 -25.35 -10.94 18.46
CA SER A 34 -25.17 -9.64 19.12
C SER A 34 -25.22 -8.52 18.08
N ASP A 35 -25.21 -7.29 18.55
CA ASP A 35 -24.89 -6.16 17.68
C ASP A 35 -23.45 -6.30 17.20
N ILE A 36 -23.22 -6.03 15.93
CA ILE A 36 -21.90 -6.14 15.28
C ILE A 36 -21.57 -4.79 14.65
N PRO A 37 -20.56 -4.07 15.14
CA PRO A 37 -20.16 -2.80 14.57
C PRO A 37 -19.58 -2.96 13.16
N GLN A 38 -19.70 -1.90 12.35
CA GLN A 38 -19.06 -1.82 11.04
C GLN A 38 -17.57 -2.15 11.12
N GLY A 39 -17.06 -2.94 10.15
CA GLY A 39 -15.66 -3.32 10.06
C GLY A 39 -15.27 -4.52 10.93
N HIS A 40 -16.15 -5.00 11.81
CA HIS A 40 -15.88 -6.18 12.64
C HIS A 40 -16.23 -7.51 11.94
N LYS A 41 -15.70 -8.60 12.51
CA LYS A 41 -15.81 -9.94 11.96
C LYS A 41 -17.08 -10.64 12.44
N ILE A 42 -17.71 -11.38 11.55
CA ILE A 42 -18.90 -12.23 11.79
C ILE A 42 -18.52 -13.66 11.46
N ALA A 43 -18.82 -14.60 12.35
CA ALA A 43 -18.67 -16.03 12.09
C ALA A 43 -19.72 -16.51 11.06
N LEU A 44 -19.28 -17.06 9.92
CA LEU A 44 -20.21 -17.59 8.90
C LEU A 44 -20.66 -19.04 9.21
N GLN A 45 -19.93 -19.71 10.10
CA GLN A 45 -20.20 -21.06 10.59
C GLN A 45 -19.76 -21.17 12.05
N ALA A 46 -20.10 -22.27 12.71
CA ALA A 46 -19.52 -22.58 14.02
C ALA A 46 -18.03 -22.93 13.84
N ILE A 47 -17.17 -22.41 14.73
CA ILE A 47 -15.73 -22.62 14.74
C ILE A 47 -15.35 -23.18 16.12
N PRO A 48 -14.96 -24.46 16.23
CA PRO A 48 -14.53 -25.04 17.50
C PRO A 48 -13.33 -24.31 18.11
N ALA A 49 -13.10 -24.50 19.41
CA ALA A 49 -11.88 -24.03 20.06
C ALA A 49 -10.64 -24.63 19.39
N ASN A 50 -9.59 -23.83 19.27
CA ASN A 50 -8.34 -24.12 18.56
C ASN A 50 -8.46 -24.31 17.04
N ASP A 51 -9.66 -24.20 16.46
CA ASP A 51 -9.83 -24.30 15.02
C ASP A 51 -9.51 -22.98 14.31
N VAL A 52 -9.29 -23.07 13.01
CA VAL A 52 -8.82 -21.98 12.16
C VAL A 52 -9.90 -20.92 11.98
N ILE A 53 -9.53 -19.66 12.15
CA ILE A 53 -10.26 -18.50 11.65
C ILE A 53 -9.59 -18.08 10.34
N ARG A 54 -10.32 -18.15 9.22
CA ARG A 54 -9.82 -17.90 7.86
C ARG A 54 -10.44 -16.65 7.26
N ARG A 55 -9.59 -15.72 6.84
CA ARG A 55 -9.96 -14.49 6.12
C ARG A 55 -8.97 -14.28 4.97
N TYR A 56 -9.40 -13.77 3.81
CA TYR A 56 -8.57 -13.64 2.60
C TYR A 56 -8.06 -14.99 2.05
N GLY A 57 -8.69 -16.10 2.43
CA GLY A 57 -8.24 -17.45 2.11
C GLY A 57 -7.07 -17.95 2.95
N VAL A 58 -6.53 -17.13 3.86
CA VAL A 58 -5.37 -17.47 4.72
C VAL A 58 -5.78 -17.63 6.18
N VAL A 59 -4.98 -18.38 6.94
CA VAL A 59 -5.17 -18.54 8.38
C VAL A 59 -4.87 -17.20 9.04
N LEU A 60 -5.90 -16.56 9.60
CA LEU A 60 -5.77 -15.31 10.36
C LEU A 60 -5.33 -15.60 11.80
N GLY A 61 -5.80 -16.72 12.35
CA GLY A 61 -5.54 -17.15 13.72
C GLY A 61 -6.37 -18.37 14.09
N TYR A 62 -6.36 -18.70 15.37
CA TYR A 62 -7.07 -19.85 15.92
C TYR A 62 -8.04 -19.37 16.99
N ALA A 63 -9.27 -19.89 17.01
CA ALA A 63 -10.24 -19.54 18.03
C ALA A 63 -9.74 -19.98 19.42
N ILE A 64 -9.85 -19.11 20.43
CA ILE A 64 -9.47 -19.45 21.81
C ILE A 64 -10.54 -20.32 22.47
N GLU A 65 -11.80 -19.99 22.23
CA GLU A 65 -12.99 -20.71 22.68
C GLU A 65 -13.90 -21.04 21.48
N PRO A 66 -14.89 -21.93 21.62
CA PRO A 66 -15.84 -22.21 20.55
C PRO A 66 -16.62 -20.95 20.15
N ILE A 67 -16.66 -20.65 18.85
CA ILE A 67 -17.37 -19.52 18.27
C ILE A 67 -18.61 -20.04 17.55
N GLN A 68 -19.77 -19.48 17.88
CA GLN A 68 -21.04 -19.84 17.26
C GLN A 68 -21.22 -19.15 15.91
N LYS A 69 -21.97 -19.80 15.02
CA LYS A 69 -22.40 -19.21 13.75
C LYS A 69 -23.18 -17.91 14.00
N GLY A 70 -22.83 -16.83 13.32
CA GLY A 70 -23.43 -15.51 13.50
C GLY A 70 -22.89 -14.69 14.69
N GLN A 71 -21.90 -15.22 15.41
CA GLN A 71 -21.28 -14.50 16.52
C GLN A 71 -20.33 -13.39 16.02
N TRP A 72 -20.28 -12.29 16.77
CA TRP A 72 -19.26 -11.25 16.62
C TRP A 72 -17.90 -11.77 17.08
N ILE A 73 -16.87 -11.65 16.24
CA ILE A 73 -15.49 -12.04 16.56
C ILE A 73 -14.62 -10.78 16.71
N ASN A 74 -14.16 -10.51 17.93
CA ASN A 74 -13.19 -9.47 18.23
C ASN A 74 -11.76 -10.04 18.37
N GLU A 75 -10.79 -9.17 18.61
CA GLU A 75 -9.36 -9.47 18.76
C GLU A 75 -9.03 -10.35 19.98
N HIS A 76 -9.89 -10.38 20.99
CA HIS A 76 -9.68 -11.19 22.19
C HIS A 76 -10.10 -12.65 22.03
N MET A 77 -10.75 -12.99 20.91
CA MET A 77 -11.28 -14.34 20.66
C MET A 77 -10.36 -15.22 19.81
N LEU A 78 -9.22 -14.67 19.35
CA LEU A 78 -8.27 -15.40 18.53
C LEU A 78 -6.84 -15.31 19.07
N ARG A 79 -6.12 -16.41 18.91
CA ARG A 79 -4.67 -16.46 19.07
C ARG A 79 -4.02 -16.37 17.69
N LEU A 80 -3.07 -15.46 17.54
CA LEU A 80 -2.32 -15.31 16.30
C LEU A 80 -1.43 -16.54 16.04
N PRO A 81 -1.24 -16.93 14.76
CA PRO A 81 -0.24 -17.93 14.42
C PRO A 81 1.15 -17.39 14.73
N MET A 82 2.08 -18.29 15.10
CA MET A 82 3.49 -17.93 15.20
C MET A 82 4.02 -17.70 13.77
N PRO A 83 4.61 -16.54 13.47
CA PRO A 83 5.22 -16.32 12.16
C PRO A 83 6.40 -17.29 11.99
N PRO A 84 6.64 -17.83 10.78
CA PRO A 84 7.86 -18.56 10.49
C PRO A 84 9.07 -17.62 10.49
N GLU A 85 10.26 -18.18 10.71
CA GLU A 85 11.52 -17.45 10.51
C GLU A 85 11.72 -17.08 9.04
N LEU A 86 12.49 -16.03 8.78
CA LEU A 86 12.71 -15.54 7.41
C LEU A 86 13.30 -16.63 6.49
N ASP A 87 14.25 -17.42 7.01
CA ASP A 87 14.93 -18.48 6.27
C ASP A 87 14.01 -19.68 5.96
N ASP A 88 12.94 -19.83 6.73
CA ASP A 88 11.93 -20.89 6.55
C ASP A 88 10.76 -20.46 5.65
N MET A 89 10.72 -19.19 5.22
CA MET A 89 9.67 -18.70 4.36
C MET A 89 9.79 -19.27 2.94
N LEU A 90 8.75 -20.00 2.53
CA LEU A 90 8.62 -20.45 1.15
C LEU A 90 8.34 -19.26 0.22
N TRP A 91 9.16 -19.12 -0.83
CA TRP A 91 9.01 -18.11 -1.88
C TRP A 91 8.75 -18.77 -3.23
N GLY A 92 8.01 -18.08 -4.11
CA GLY A 92 7.70 -18.58 -5.46
C GLY A 92 6.70 -19.75 -5.54
N VAL A 93 6.03 -20.11 -4.44
CA VAL A 93 5.21 -21.34 -4.33
C VAL A 93 3.77 -21.26 -4.87
N ASN A 94 3.38 -20.14 -5.50
CA ASN A 94 2.05 -20.00 -6.13
C ASN A 94 2.08 -18.92 -7.21
N LEU A 95 2.99 -19.06 -8.17
CA LEU A 95 3.09 -18.15 -9.30
C LEU A 95 1.97 -18.49 -10.30
N PRO A 96 1.05 -17.56 -10.62
CA PRO A 96 0.10 -17.78 -11.70
C PRO A 96 0.87 -18.01 -13.00
N ALA A 97 0.69 -19.17 -13.61
CA ALA A 97 1.43 -19.57 -14.82
C ALA A 97 1.05 -18.70 -16.04
N ASP A 98 -0.24 -18.38 -16.16
CA ASP A 98 -0.79 -17.63 -17.29
C ASP A 98 -1.42 -16.34 -16.78
N LEU A 99 -0.65 -15.24 -16.84
CA LEU A 99 -1.20 -13.90 -16.64
C LEU A 99 -1.85 -13.43 -17.94
N PRO A 100 -3.04 -12.80 -17.90
CA PRO A 100 -3.63 -12.23 -19.10
C PRO A 100 -2.70 -11.17 -19.68
N HIS A 101 -2.50 -11.22 -21.01
CA HIS A 101 -1.80 -10.15 -21.70
C HIS A 101 -2.61 -8.87 -21.56
N ALA A 102 -2.06 -7.90 -20.83
CA ALA A 102 -2.67 -6.59 -20.73
C ALA A 102 -2.74 -5.96 -22.13
N PRO A 103 -3.88 -5.36 -22.53
CA PRO A 103 -3.96 -4.68 -23.82
C PRO A 103 -2.96 -3.51 -23.82
N VAL A 104 -2.25 -3.36 -24.93
CA VAL A 104 -1.38 -2.20 -25.13
C VAL A 104 -2.27 -0.96 -25.19
N ARG A 105 -2.06 -0.02 -24.25
CA ARG A 105 -2.73 1.27 -24.22
C ARG A 105 -1.72 2.37 -24.46
N THR A 106 -2.12 3.37 -25.23
CA THR A 106 -1.33 4.58 -25.47
C THR A 106 -1.91 5.75 -24.69
N TRP A 107 -1.06 6.73 -24.38
CA TRP A 107 -1.46 7.98 -23.73
C TRP A 107 -0.58 9.11 -24.26
N LEU A 108 -1.04 10.36 -24.12
CA LEU A 108 -0.29 11.54 -24.52
C LEU A 108 0.72 11.90 -23.41
N GLY A 109 2.00 11.69 -23.68
CA GLY A 109 3.09 11.96 -22.75
C GLY A 109 4.28 12.64 -23.41
N TYR A 110 5.24 13.06 -22.58
CA TYR A 110 6.48 13.71 -23.02
C TYR A 110 7.53 12.64 -23.34
N ARG A 111 7.88 12.49 -24.61
CA ARG A 111 8.92 11.55 -25.05
C ARG A 111 10.29 12.04 -24.57
N ASN A 112 11.07 11.17 -23.93
CA ASN A 112 12.47 11.47 -23.64
C ASN A 112 13.29 11.37 -24.94
N PRO A 113 13.97 12.45 -25.39
CA PRO A 113 14.78 12.45 -26.61
C PRO A 113 15.93 11.45 -26.59
N GLU A 114 16.51 11.16 -25.42
CA GLU A 114 17.67 10.25 -25.27
C GLU A 114 17.26 8.77 -25.11
N GLY A 115 15.96 8.48 -25.24
CA GLY A 115 15.40 7.15 -24.98
C GLY A 115 15.00 6.97 -23.51
N GLY A 116 14.48 5.78 -23.18
CA GLY A 116 13.95 5.48 -21.85
C GLY A 116 12.45 5.77 -21.68
N TYR A 117 12.02 5.96 -20.44
CA TYR A 117 10.60 6.13 -20.11
C TYR A 117 10.08 7.51 -20.51
N ALA A 118 8.83 7.57 -20.98
CA ALA A 118 8.14 8.83 -21.25
C ALA A 118 7.67 9.50 -19.94
N GLY A 119 7.74 10.83 -19.87
CA GLY A 119 7.32 11.63 -18.72
C GLY A 119 5.84 12.01 -18.76
N THR A 120 5.16 11.99 -17.61
CA THR A 120 3.75 12.42 -17.42
C THR A 120 3.58 13.89 -17.13
N ARG A 121 4.68 14.58 -16.87
CA ARG A 121 4.80 16.02 -16.63
C ARG A 121 6.06 16.53 -17.31
N ASN A 122 6.03 17.78 -17.71
CA ASN A 122 7.16 18.53 -18.25
C ASN A 122 7.69 19.48 -17.17
N LEU A 123 8.68 19.01 -16.41
CA LEU A 123 9.23 19.71 -15.25
C LEU A 123 10.62 20.23 -15.53
N LEU A 124 10.96 21.39 -14.98
CA LEU A 124 12.34 21.85 -14.89
C LEU A 124 12.97 21.32 -13.59
N GLY A 125 13.85 20.32 -13.71
CA GLY A 125 14.67 19.86 -12.59
C GLY A 125 15.97 20.66 -12.47
N ILE A 126 16.28 21.18 -11.28
CA ILE A 126 17.54 21.87 -11.00
C ILE A 126 18.28 21.11 -9.90
N GLN A 127 19.44 20.53 -10.24
CA GLN A 127 20.31 19.84 -9.29
C GLN A 127 21.54 20.67 -8.98
N THR A 128 21.97 20.70 -7.72
CA THR A 128 23.23 21.33 -7.31
C THR A 128 24.30 20.26 -7.08
N THR A 129 25.56 20.63 -7.33
CA THR A 129 26.72 19.76 -7.08
C THR A 129 27.20 19.82 -5.63
N VAL A 130 26.71 20.80 -4.86
CA VAL A 130 27.11 21.09 -3.49
C VAL A 130 25.91 21.41 -2.61
N GLN A 131 26.00 21.07 -1.33
CA GLN A 131 24.91 21.30 -0.37
C GLN A 131 24.84 22.76 0.11
N CYS A 132 25.94 23.50 0.09
CA CYS A 132 25.99 24.88 0.60
C CYS A 132 25.04 25.86 -0.12
N VAL A 133 24.56 25.50 -1.31
CA VAL A 133 23.66 26.34 -2.12
C VAL A 133 22.19 25.95 -2.01
N GLN A 134 21.84 24.93 -1.20
CA GLN A 134 20.45 24.46 -1.07
C GLN A 134 19.47 25.61 -0.78
N GLY A 135 19.73 26.41 0.26
CA GLY A 135 18.84 27.53 0.60
C GLY A 135 18.77 28.61 -0.47
N VAL A 136 19.82 28.78 -1.27
CA VAL A 136 19.82 29.70 -2.43
C VAL A 136 18.95 29.13 -3.55
N LEU A 137 19.07 27.82 -3.82
CA LEU A 137 18.25 27.16 -4.83
C LEU A 137 16.76 27.21 -4.45
N ASP A 138 16.42 27.01 -3.18
CA ASP A 138 15.03 27.06 -2.73
C ASP A 138 14.40 28.44 -2.99
N VAL A 139 15.13 29.52 -2.66
CA VAL A 139 14.71 30.90 -2.98
C VAL A 139 14.62 31.12 -4.49
N ALA A 140 15.58 30.60 -5.27
CA ALA A 140 15.56 30.72 -6.72
C ALA A 140 14.35 30.00 -7.34
N VAL A 141 14.04 28.78 -6.90
CA VAL A 141 12.90 28.00 -7.37
C VAL A 141 11.58 28.69 -7.02
N GLU A 142 11.45 29.26 -5.83
CA GLU A 142 10.27 30.05 -5.47
C GLU A 142 10.09 31.27 -6.38
N ARG A 143 11.17 31.96 -6.72
CA ARG A 143 11.13 33.09 -7.67
C ARG A 143 10.82 32.62 -9.09
N ILE A 144 11.43 31.54 -9.56
CA ILE A 144 11.13 30.94 -10.88
C ILE A 144 9.63 30.61 -10.95
N ARG A 145 9.06 29.98 -9.92
CA ARG A 145 7.64 29.63 -9.89
C ARG A 145 6.73 30.85 -9.95
N LYS A 146 7.10 31.96 -9.30
CA LYS A 146 6.28 33.19 -9.27
C LYS A 146 6.46 34.09 -10.49
N GLU A 147 7.70 34.23 -10.97
CA GLU A 147 8.09 35.26 -11.95
C GLU A 147 8.23 34.68 -13.35
N LEU A 148 8.73 33.45 -13.51
CA LEU A 148 9.04 32.87 -14.81
C LEU A 148 8.03 31.82 -15.27
N LEU A 149 7.61 30.90 -14.39
CA LEU A 149 6.68 29.82 -14.74
C LEU A 149 5.39 30.32 -15.41
N PRO A 150 4.77 31.46 -15.01
CA PRO A 150 3.61 32.01 -15.72
C PRO A 150 3.85 32.37 -17.20
N LEU A 151 5.11 32.58 -17.60
CA LEU A 151 5.51 32.87 -18.97
C LEU A 151 5.68 31.61 -19.83
N TYR A 152 5.72 30.41 -19.21
CA TYR A 152 5.94 29.13 -19.86
C TYR A 152 4.76 28.17 -19.60
N PRO A 153 3.61 28.37 -20.24
CA PRO A 153 2.37 27.62 -19.95
C PRO A 153 2.44 26.12 -20.28
N HIS A 154 3.49 25.67 -20.96
CA HIS A 154 3.72 24.25 -21.28
C HIS A 154 4.71 23.55 -20.32
N VAL A 155 5.21 24.27 -19.31
CA VAL A 155 6.02 23.71 -18.22
C VAL A 155 5.13 23.57 -16.99
N ASP A 156 5.06 22.38 -16.43
CA ASP A 156 4.14 22.06 -15.33
C ASP A 156 4.63 22.66 -13.99
N ASP A 157 5.93 22.59 -13.71
CA ASP A 157 6.54 23.15 -12.48
C ASP A 157 8.08 23.16 -12.58
N VAL A 158 8.72 23.72 -11.55
CA VAL A 158 10.16 23.67 -11.28
C VAL A 158 10.43 22.94 -9.96
N VAL A 159 11.41 22.03 -9.96
CA VAL A 159 11.76 21.18 -8.81
C VAL A 159 13.23 21.33 -8.47
N ALA A 160 13.52 21.65 -7.21
CA ALA A 160 14.87 21.62 -6.65
C ALA A 160 15.25 20.18 -6.25
N LEU A 161 16.35 19.68 -6.82
CA LEU A 161 16.92 18.37 -6.50
C LEU A 161 18.15 18.56 -5.60
N ASN A 162 17.86 18.75 -4.32
CA ASN A 162 18.84 19.04 -3.28
C ASN A 162 19.42 17.76 -2.67
N HIS A 163 20.74 17.75 -2.38
CA HIS A 163 21.39 16.64 -1.70
C HIS A 163 21.84 17.00 -0.28
N ALA A 164 21.62 16.11 0.69
CA ALA A 164 21.98 16.34 2.10
C ALA A 164 23.50 16.33 2.38
N TYR A 165 24.34 16.09 1.37
CA TYR A 165 25.77 15.87 1.55
C TYR A 165 26.63 17.12 1.41
N SER A 166 27.32 17.50 2.48
CA SER A 166 28.36 18.53 2.45
C SER A 166 29.57 18.10 1.61
N CYS A 167 30.22 19.09 0.99
CA CYS A 167 31.17 19.00 -0.13
C CYS A 167 32.49 18.27 0.13
N GLY A 168 32.67 17.55 1.24
CA GLY A 168 33.99 17.01 1.58
C GLY A 168 34.08 15.75 2.44
N VAL A 169 32.98 15.22 2.99
CA VAL A 169 33.10 14.15 4.01
C VAL A 169 32.25 12.90 3.70
N ALA A 170 31.19 13.03 2.92
CA ALA A 170 30.16 11.99 2.91
C ALA A 170 30.04 11.16 1.63
N ILE A 171 30.80 11.45 0.56
CA ILE A 171 30.73 10.65 -0.69
C ILE A 171 31.28 9.23 -0.47
N HIS A 172 32.25 9.06 0.44
CA HIS A 172 32.86 7.77 0.79
C HIS A 172 32.44 7.25 2.18
N ALA A 173 31.45 7.89 2.82
CA ALA A 173 30.97 7.42 4.12
C ALA A 173 30.24 6.07 3.97
N PRO A 174 30.34 5.17 4.96
CA PRO A 174 29.50 3.97 5.03
C PRO A 174 28.02 4.34 4.84
N GLU A 175 27.29 3.55 4.07
CA GLU A 175 25.87 3.75 3.73
C GLU A 175 25.51 5.00 2.89
N ALA A 176 26.49 5.79 2.44
CA ALA A 176 26.20 6.94 1.58
C ALA A 176 25.64 6.58 0.19
N LYS A 177 25.85 5.32 -0.23
CA LYS A 177 25.37 4.73 -1.50
C LYS A 177 23.88 4.94 -1.75
N VAL A 178 23.04 4.94 -0.71
CA VAL A 178 21.56 4.99 -0.87
C VAL A 178 21.12 6.36 -1.39
N PRO A 179 21.34 7.48 -0.68
CA PRO A 179 20.97 8.81 -1.17
C PRO A 179 21.77 9.26 -2.41
N ILE A 180 23.03 8.82 -2.59
CA ILE A 180 23.76 9.07 -3.85
C ILE A 180 23.01 8.45 -5.04
N ARG A 181 22.61 7.17 -4.91
CA ARG A 181 21.84 6.47 -5.94
C ARG A 181 20.45 7.08 -6.12
N ALA A 182 19.79 7.51 -5.04
CA ALA A 182 18.47 8.14 -5.12
C ALA A 182 18.53 9.42 -5.97
N LEU A 183 19.48 10.30 -5.72
CA LEU A 183 19.65 11.54 -6.48
C LEU A 183 20.03 11.27 -7.94
N ARG A 184 20.99 10.36 -8.17
CA ARG A 184 21.39 9.97 -9.52
C ARG A 184 20.23 9.41 -10.35
N ASN A 185 19.28 8.72 -9.72
CA ASN A 185 18.15 8.11 -10.43
C ASN A 185 16.94 9.07 -10.58
N LEU A 186 17.00 10.28 -10.02
CA LEU A 186 15.99 11.33 -10.20
C LEU A 186 16.26 12.21 -11.43
N CYS A 187 17.48 12.21 -11.95
CA CYS A 187 17.89 12.92 -13.17
C CYS A 187 18.15 11.92 -14.30
#